data_AF-A0A9E7FPI2-F1
#
_entry.id   AF-A0A9E7FPI2-F1
#
_cell.length_a   1.000
_cell.length_b   1.000
_cell.length_c   1.000
_cell.angle_alpha   90.00
_cell.angle_beta   90.00
_cell.angle_gamma   90.00
#
_symmetry.space_group_name_H-M   'P 1'
#
loop_
_entity.id
_entity.type
_entity.pdbx_description
1 polymer ?
#
loop_
_entity_poly.entity_id
_entity_poly.type
_entity_poly.pdbx_seq_one_letter_code
_entity_poly.pdbx_strand_id
1 'polypeptide(L)'
;MAAAVAAAAVQERGLPKIDFTGVGQADTGSPGWEAVREQVMQALGSYGCFEAVYDRVTPQLRGSILELAAEELFPLPLEAKIKNTSDKPFGGYLGQISGFDYESLAITDAPQGSAASCGPTGTPISARRRIRSPRNWESWRRR
;
A
#
# COMPACT_ATOMS: atom_id res chain seq x y z
N MET A 1 13.09 -33.42 -38.88
CA MET A 1 12.80 -32.17 -38.14
C MET A 1 12.18 -32.55 -36.80
N ALA A 2 12.93 -32.46 -35.71
CA ALA A 2 12.38 -32.59 -34.36
C ALA A 2 12.29 -31.18 -33.78
N ALA A 3 11.07 -30.70 -33.54
CA ALA A 3 10.84 -29.45 -32.83
C ALA A 3 11.11 -29.69 -31.34
N ALA A 4 12.14 -29.03 -30.82
CA ALA A 4 12.37 -28.97 -29.38
C ALA A 4 11.29 -28.07 -28.77
N VAL A 5 10.41 -28.66 -27.94
CA VAL A 5 9.52 -27.89 -27.07
C VAL A 5 10.41 -27.28 -26.00
N ALA A 6 10.58 -25.95 -26.06
CA ALA A 6 11.30 -25.21 -25.05
C ALA A 6 10.61 -25.41 -23.70
N ALA A 7 11.34 -25.98 -22.74
CA ALA A 7 10.92 -25.98 -21.35
C ALA A 7 10.80 -24.53 -20.89
N ALA A 8 9.57 -24.08 -20.63
CA ALA A 8 9.34 -22.81 -19.97
C ALA A 8 10.10 -22.83 -18.64
N ALA A 9 11.11 -21.97 -18.52
CA ALA A 9 11.82 -21.75 -17.28
C ALA A 9 10.79 -21.44 -16.19
N VAL A 10 10.89 -22.14 -15.06
CA VAL A 10 10.07 -21.88 -13.88
C VAL A 10 10.43 -20.47 -13.39
N GLN A 11 9.57 -19.51 -13.67
CA GLN A 11 9.60 -18.19 -13.05
C GLN A 11 9.51 -18.39 -11.54
N GLU A 12 10.46 -17.85 -10.77
CA GLU A 12 10.34 -17.82 -9.31
C GLU A 12 8.96 -17.22 -8.95
N ARG A 13 8.23 -17.89 -8.04
CA ARG A 13 6.84 -17.60 -7.68
C ARG A 13 6.67 -16.31 -6.86
N GLY A 14 7.30 -15.23 -7.27
CA GLY A 14 7.17 -13.90 -6.69
C GLY A 14 6.23 -13.02 -7.51
N LEU A 15 5.65 -12.00 -6.87
CA LEU A 15 5.02 -10.91 -7.61
C LEU A 15 6.08 -10.18 -8.43
N PRO A 16 5.73 -9.63 -9.62
CA PRO A 16 6.62 -8.73 -10.34
C PRO A 16 7.06 -7.58 -9.44
N LYS A 17 8.36 -7.29 -9.42
CA LYS A 17 8.93 -6.16 -8.68
C LYS A 17 9.30 -5.08 -9.67
N ILE A 18 8.73 -3.88 -9.51
CA ILE A 18 8.87 -2.77 -10.46
C ILE A 18 9.50 -1.59 -9.74
N ASP A 19 10.54 -1.03 -10.34
CA ASP A 19 11.28 0.10 -9.80
C ASP A 19 10.70 1.45 -10.26
N PHE A 20 10.26 2.26 -9.30
CA PHE A 20 9.75 3.61 -9.51
C PHE A 20 10.78 4.68 -9.10
N THR A 21 12.00 4.29 -8.71
CA THR A 21 13.06 5.21 -8.26
C THR A 21 13.37 6.22 -9.36
N GLY A 22 13.36 7.51 -9.02
CA GLY A 22 13.63 8.58 -9.98
C GLY A 22 12.56 8.81 -11.06
N VAL A 23 11.42 8.11 -10.99
CA VAL A 23 10.31 8.26 -11.94
C VAL A 23 9.15 8.98 -11.26
N GLY A 24 8.81 10.17 -11.75
CA GLY A 24 7.76 11.02 -11.20
C GLY A 24 6.81 11.56 -12.26
N GLN A 25 5.78 12.29 -11.81
CA GLN A 25 4.77 12.88 -12.71
C GLN A 25 5.38 13.81 -13.77
N ALA A 26 6.46 14.52 -13.43
CA ALA A 26 7.17 15.40 -14.36
C ALA A 26 7.82 14.62 -15.52
N ASP A 27 8.04 13.32 -15.37
CA ASP A 27 8.69 12.46 -16.36
C ASP A 27 7.69 11.83 -17.35
N THR A 28 6.42 12.22 -17.29
CA THR A 28 5.36 11.69 -18.16
C THR A 28 5.77 11.80 -19.64
N GLY A 29 5.74 10.69 -20.36
CA GLY A 29 6.14 10.60 -21.77
C GLY A 29 7.64 10.46 -22.00
N SER A 30 8.47 10.47 -20.95
CA SER A 30 9.89 10.09 -21.07
C SER A 30 10.04 8.59 -21.33
N PRO A 31 11.15 8.14 -21.93
CA PRO A 31 11.41 6.71 -22.13
C PRO A 31 11.41 5.90 -20.83
N GLY A 32 11.91 6.47 -19.73
CA GLY A 32 11.92 5.81 -18.42
C GLY A 32 10.50 5.63 -17.85
N TRP A 33 9.66 6.67 -17.96
CA TRP A 33 8.26 6.61 -17.55
C TRP A 33 7.47 5.58 -18.35
N GLU A 34 7.60 5.58 -19.68
CA GLU A 34 6.89 4.63 -20.54
C GLU A 34 7.33 3.18 -20.28
N ALA A 35 8.61 2.94 -20.02
CA ALA A 35 9.11 1.61 -19.67
C ALA A 35 8.54 1.10 -18.33
N VAL A 36 8.44 1.94 -17.31
CA VAL A 36 7.81 1.57 -16.03
C VAL A 36 6.31 1.35 -16.23
N ARG A 37 5.64 2.21 -16.99
CA ARG A 37 4.21 2.08 -17.31
C ARG A 37 3.91 0.76 -18.02
N GLU A 38 4.73 0.36 -18.99
CA GLU A 38 4.57 -0.92 -19.69
C GLU A 38 4.67 -2.11 -18.72
N GLN A 39 5.69 -2.12 -17.84
CA GLN A 39 5.85 -3.16 -16.82
C GLN A 39 4.64 -3.25 -15.88
N VAL A 40 4.11 -2.09 -15.45
CA VAL A 40 2.90 -2.03 -14.61
C VAL A 40 1.71 -2.66 -15.33
N MET A 41 1.49 -2.29 -16.59
CA MET A 41 0.36 -2.82 -17.37
C MET A 41 0.48 -4.34 -17.57
N GLN A 42 1.68 -4.85 -17.84
CA GLN A 42 1.92 -6.28 -17.96
C GLN A 42 1.70 -7.03 -16.63
N ALA A 43 2.19 -6.48 -15.52
CA ALA A 43 2.04 -7.08 -14.19
C ALA A 43 0.56 -7.10 -13.74
N LEU A 44 -0.16 -5.99 -13.96
CA LEU A 44 -1.60 -5.95 -13.68
C LEU A 44 -2.39 -6.91 -14.57
N GLY A 45 -2.04 -7.01 -15.86
CA GLY A 45 -2.69 -7.93 -16.79
C GLY A 45 -2.47 -9.41 -16.45
N SER A 46 -1.29 -9.76 -15.92
CA SER A 46 -0.91 -11.16 -15.69
C SER A 46 -1.11 -11.62 -14.24
N TYR A 47 -0.84 -10.75 -13.26
CA TYR A 47 -0.85 -11.06 -11.83
C TYR A 47 -1.91 -10.28 -11.04
N GLY A 48 -2.49 -9.22 -11.62
CA GLY A 48 -3.39 -8.30 -10.92
C GLY A 48 -2.72 -7.41 -9.87
N CYS A 49 -1.42 -7.58 -9.61
CA CYS A 49 -0.65 -6.79 -8.64
C CYS A 49 0.86 -6.93 -8.87
N PHE A 50 1.63 -6.06 -8.22
CA PHE A 50 3.10 -6.01 -8.25
C PHE A 50 3.63 -5.42 -6.95
N GLU A 51 4.91 -5.66 -6.66
CA GLU A 51 5.66 -4.97 -5.60
C GLU A 51 6.34 -3.73 -6.19
N ALA A 52 6.06 -2.55 -5.63
CA ALA A 52 6.69 -1.30 -6.04
C ALA A 52 7.94 -1.04 -5.19
N VAL A 53 9.09 -0.81 -5.84
CA VAL A 53 10.27 -0.21 -5.19
C VAL A 53 10.15 1.30 -5.34
N TYR A 54 10.13 2.00 -4.21
CA TYR A 54 9.93 3.44 -4.19
C TYR A 54 10.80 4.08 -3.12
N ASP A 55 11.75 4.90 -3.56
CA ASP A 55 12.81 5.51 -2.74
C ASP A 55 12.31 6.63 -1.83
N ARG A 56 11.15 7.23 -2.14
CA ARG A 56 10.61 8.35 -1.35
C ARG A 56 9.92 7.93 -0.04
N VAL A 57 9.61 6.64 0.13
CA VAL A 57 9.10 6.12 1.40
C VAL A 57 10.28 5.73 2.26
N THR A 58 10.73 6.66 3.10
CA THR A 58 11.89 6.44 3.96
C THR A 58 11.58 5.42 5.07
N PRO A 59 12.58 4.68 5.57
CA PRO A 59 12.40 3.79 6.72
C PRO A 59 11.83 4.52 7.95
N GLN A 60 12.18 5.79 8.12
CA GLN A 60 11.68 6.64 9.20
C GLN A 60 10.18 6.90 9.05
N LEU A 61 9.72 7.32 7.86
CA LEU A 61 8.30 7.52 7.58
C LEU A 61 7.52 6.22 7.76
N ARG A 62 8.09 5.11 7.26
CA ARG A 62 7.52 3.77 7.42
C ARG A 62 7.36 3.40 8.90
N GLY A 63 8.39 3.59 9.72
CA GLY A 63 8.35 3.33 11.16
C GLY A 63 7.34 4.22 11.88
N SER A 64 7.33 5.53 11.60
CA SER A 64 6.37 6.45 12.23
C SER A 64 4.91 6.08 11.98
N ILE A 65 4.57 5.63 10.76
CA ILE A 65 3.20 5.25 10.43
C ILE A 65 2.86 3.84 10.90
N LEU A 66 3.70 2.86 10.57
CA LEU A 66 3.35 1.45 10.78
C LEU A 66 3.65 0.95 12.19
N GLU A 67 4.66 1.51 12.85
CA GLU A 67 5.07 1.10 14.20
C GLU A 67 4.40 2.02 15.21
N LEU A 68 4.75 3.31 15.20
CA LEU A 68 4.30 4.24 16.25
C LEU A 68 2.79 4.50 16.20
N ALA A 69 2.25 4.95 15.06
CA ALA A 69 0.83 5.31 14.99
C ALA A 69 -0.10 4.10 15.18
N ALA A 70 0.28 2.92 14.69
CA ALA A 70 -0.55 1.72 14.88
C ALA A 70 -0.56 1.24 16.34
N GLU A 71 0.58 1.29 17.03
CA GLU A 71 0.68 0.92 18.45
C GLU A 71 -0.08 1.89 19.35
N GLU A 72 -0.22 3.16 18.96
CA GLU A 72 -0.97 4.15 19.75
C GLU A 72 -2.48 4.13 19.44
N LEU A 73 -2.87 4.00 18.16
CA LEU A 73 -4.27 4.22 17.73
C LEU A 73 -5.19 3.02 17.98
N PHE A 74 -4.72 1.78 17.73
CA PHE A 74 -5.59 0.61 17.84
C PHE A 74 -5.91 0.20 19.30
N PRO A 75 -5.02 0.41 20.29
CA PRO A 75 -5.35 0.16 21.70
C PRO A 75 -6.30 1.18 22.34
N LEU A 76 -6.60 2.30 21.67
CA LEU A 76 -7.57 3.27 22.18
C LEU A 76 -8.92 2.61 22.48
N PRO A 77 -9.63 3.09 23.51
CA PRO A 77 -10.96 2.57 23.83
C PRO A 77 -11.91 2.81 22.65
N LEU A 78 -12.90 1.92 22.51
CA LEU A 78 -13.86 1.96 21.40
C LEU A 78 -14.55 3.32 21.32
N GLU A 79 -14.91 3.90 22.47
CA GLU A 79 -15.58 5.19 22.60
C GLU A 79 -14.75 6.35 22.01
N ALA A 80 -13.42 6.22 22.02
CA ALA A 80 -12.54 7.18 21.35
C ALA A 80 -12.46 6.90 19.85
N LYS A 81 -12.35 5.63 19.45
CA LYS A 81 -12.23 5.23 18.04
C LYS A 81 -13.46 5.58 17.22
N ILE A 82 -14.68 5.36 17.73
CA ILE A 82 -15.93 5.71 17.02
C ILE A 82 -16.10 7.22 16.76
N LYS A 83 -15.32 8.08 17.42
CA LYS A 83 -15.29 9.53 17.15
C LYS A 83 -14.49 9.87 15.89
N ASN A 84 -13.68 8.95 15.36
CA ASN A 84 -13.07 9.09 14.05
C ASN A 84 -14.17 8.87 13.00
N THR A 85 -14.84 9.94 12.58
CA THR A 85 -15.90 9.91 11.59
C THR A 85 -15.44 10.50 10.26
N SER A 86 -16.09 10.12 9.16
CA SER A 86 -15.89 10.73 7.85
C SER A 86 -17.19 10.68 7.06
N ASP A 87 -17.37 11.68 6.21
CA ASP A 87 -18.40 11.77 5.18
C ASP A 87 -18.11 10.86 3.97
N LYS A 88 -16.85 10.44 3.79
CA LYS A 88 -16.42 9.59 2.66
C LYS A 88 -16.69 8.11 2.96
N PRO A 89 -17.17 7.32 1.97
CA PRO A 89 -17.31 5.88 2.12
C PRO A 89 -16.01 5.22 2.57
N PHE A 90 -16.11 4.32 3.54
CA PHE A 90 -14.97 3.63 4.15
C PHE A 90 -13.93 4.56 4.82
N GLY A 91 -14.28 5.81 5.11
CA GLY A 91 -13.51 6.72 5.95
C GLY A 91 -13.88 6.59 7.43
N GLY A 92 -13.05 7.20 8.30
CA GLY A 92 -13.21 7.10 9.74
C GLY A 92 -12.91 5.72 10.31
N TYR A 93 -13.53 5.42 11.46
CA TYR A 93 -13.46 4.14 12.13
C TYR A 93 -14.35 3.11 11.43
N LEU A 94 -13.76 1.98 11.09
CA LEU A 94 -14.47 0.79 10.65
C LEU A 94 -14.05 -0.36 11.55
N GLY A 95 -14.99 -0.95 12.28
CA GLY A 95 -14.73 -2.07 13.17
C GLY A 95 -16.05 -2.69 13.63
N GLN A 96 -15.95 -3.76 14.42
CA GLN A 96 -17.12 -4.48 14.93
C GLN A 96 -18.11 -4.94 13.84
N ILE A 97 -17.61 -5.19 12.63
CA ILE A 97 -18.41 -5.72 11.53
C ILE A 97 -18.68 -7.19 11.84
N SER A 98 -19.95 -7.54 12.03
CA SER A 98 -20.36 -8.92 12.36
C SER A 98 -19.76 -9.91 11.35
N GLY A 99 -19.07 -10.94 11.87
CA GLY A 99 -18.40 -11.97 11.06
C GLY A 99 -17.01 -11.61 10.53
N PHE A 100 -16.46 -10.43 10.85
CA PHE A 100 -15.13 -10.01 10.40
C PHE A 100 -14.26 -9.48 11.53
N ASP A 101 -13.10 -10.12 11.73
CA ASP A 101 -12.00 -9.61 12.57
C ASP A 101 -11.21 -8.54 11.79
N TYR A 102 -11.84 -7.40 11.55
CA TYR A 102 -11.29 -6.28 10.79
C TYR A 102 -11.50 -4.98 11.55
N GLU A 103 -10.45 -4.16 11.62
CA GLU A 103 -10.51 -2.83 12.21
C GLU A 103 -9.67 -1.85 11.39
N SER A 104 -10.16 -0.63 11.22
CA SER A 104 -9.52 0.42 10.44
C SER A 104 -9.81 1.77 11.07
N LEU A 105 -8.82 2.66 10.99
CA LEU A 105 -8.95 4.08 11.26
C LEU A 105 -8.42 4.81 10.03
N ALA A 106 -9.03 5.94 9.68
CA ALA A 106 -8.63 6.72 8.52
C ALA A 106 -8.53 8.20 8.86
N ILE A 107 -7.46 8.81 8.37
CA ILE A 107 -7.28 10.26 8.39
C ILE A 107 -7.46 10.73 6.95
N THR A 108 -8.50 11.51 6.74
CA THR A 108 -8.84 12.08 5.45
C THR A 108 -8.22 13.47 5.33
N ASP A 109 -7.76 13.85 4.14
CA ASP A 109 -7.23 15.19 3.86
C ASP A 109 -6.07 15.60 4.80
N ALA A 110 -5.20 14.63 5.11
CA ALA A 110 -4.02 14.87 5.94
C ALA A 110 -3.21 16.03 5.33
N PRO A 111 -2.88 17.08 6.13
CA PRO A 111 -2.08 18.18 5.63
C PRO A 111 -0.75 17.63 5.12
N GLN A 112 -0.41 17.96 3.89
CA GLN A 112 0.88 17.56 3.33
C GLN A 112 1.96 18.20 4.23
N GLY A 113 2.76 17.36 4.91
CA GLY A 113 4.09 17.78 5.33
C GLY A 113 4.83 18.28 4.09
N SER A 114 5.64 19.33 4.20
CA SER A 114 6.16 20.21 3.14
C SER A 114 6.99 19.56 2.00
N ALA A 115 6.56 18.45 1.42
CA ALA A 115 7.19 17.74 0.33
C ALA A 115 6.15 17.40 -0.74
N ALA A 116 6.17 18.21 -1.81
CA ALA A 116 5.64 18.00 -3.15
C ALA A 116 4.18 17.52 -3.30
N SER A 117 3.36 18.42 -3.83
CA SER A 117 1.98 18.23 -4.25
C SER A 117 1.77 17.01 -5.16
N CYS A 118 1.04 16.01 -4.67
CA CYS A 118 0.19 15.18 -5.52
C CYS A 118 -1.18 15.87 -5.65
N GLY A 119 -1.74 15.89 -6.87
CA GLY A 119 -2.96 16.61 -7.26
C GLY A 119 -4.28 16.22 -6.56
N PRO A 120 -5.43 16.72 -7.06
CA PRO A 120 -6.63 17.03 -6.26
C PRO A 120 -7.51 15.84 -5.85
N THR A 121 -7.00 14.62 -5.91
CA THR A 121 -7.69 13.43 -5.36
C THR A 121 -6.75 12.76 -4.37
N GLY A 122 -6.61 13.40 -3.21
CA GLY A 122 -5.95 12.80 -2.05
C GLY A 122 -6.58 11.44 -1.77
N THR A 123 -5.85 10.38 -2.09
CA THR A 123 -6.24 9.03 -1.68
C THR A 123 -6.13 9.02 -0.15
N PRO A 124 -7.20 8.65 0.59
CA PRO A 124 -7.15 8.66 2.04
C PRO A 124 -6.02 7.75 2.52
N ILE A 125 -5.12 8.26 3.36
CA ILE A 125 -4.14 7.42 4.06
C ILE A 125 -4.96 6.58 5.05
N SER A 126 -5.29 5.36 4.62
CA SER A 126 -6.09 4.42 5.38
C SER A 126 -5.14 3.42 6.04
N ALA A 127 -5.02 3.45 7.37
CA ALA A 127 -4.39 2.37 8.10
C ALA A 127 -5.41 1.25 8.27
N ARG A 128 -5.28 0.17 7.47
CA ARG A 128 -6.19 -0.98 7.50
C ARG A 128 -5.54 -2.13 8.25
N ARG A 129 -6.20 -2.65 9.27
CA ARG A 129 -5.75 -3.84 10.00
C ARG A 129 -6.70 -5.00 9.74
N ARG A 130 -6.18 -6.08 9.15
CA ARG A 130 -6.81 -7.40 9.26
C ARG A 130 -6.39 -7.99 10.61
N ILE A 131 -7.31 -8.12 11.56
CA ILE A 131 -7.04 -8.70 12.87
C ILE A 131 -6.99 -10.22 12.70
N ARG A 132 -5.88 -10.76 12.18
CA ARG A 132 -5.61 -12.19 12.28
C ARG A 132 -4.88 -12.45 13.61
N SER A 133 -5.67 -12.60 14.68
CA SER A 133 -5.20 -12.80 16.05
C SER A 133 -4.41 -11.60 16.65
N PRO A 134 -4.53 -11.31 17.96
CA PRO A 134 -3.86 -10.18 18.61
C PRO A 134 -2.32 -10.18 18.54
N ARG A 135 -1.70 -11.25 18.06
CA ARG A 135 -0.28 -11.59 18.33
C ARG A 135 0.69 -11.52 17.14
N ASN A 136 0.34 -10.95 16.00
CA ASN A 136 1.20 -11.08 14.80
C ASN A 136 1.57 -9.78 14.06
N TRP A 137 1.74 -8.68 14.79
CA TRP A 137 2.31 -7.45 14.22
C TRP A 137 3.75 -7.65 13.70
N GLU A 138 4.49 -8.60 14.29
CA GLU A 138 5.88 -8.90 13.94
C GLU A 138 6.05 -9.49 12.53
N SER A 139 5.01 -10.12 11.96
CA SER A 139 5.07 -10.63 10.57
C SER A 139 5.09 -9.51 9.53
N TRP A 140 4.60 -8.32 9.86
CA TRP A 140 4.70 -7.13 9.02
C TRP A 140 6.04 -6.40 9.15
N ARG A 141 6.80 -6.66 10.21
CA ARG A 141 8.14 -6.09 10.45
C ARG A 141 9.20 -6.62 9.45
N ARG A 142 8.97 -7.79 8.85
CA ARG A 142 9.99 -8.52 8.05
C ARG A 142 9.78 -8.50 6.52
N ARG A 143 8.78 -7.77 6.00
CA ARG A 143 8.56 -7.56 4.56
C ARG A 143 8.74 -6.10 4.26
#